data_AF-A0A2V9UUK1-F1
#
_entry.id   AF-A0A2V9UUK1-F1
#
_cell.length_a   1.000
_cell.length_b   1.000
_cell.length_c   1.000
_cell.angle_alpha   90.00
_cell.angle_beta   90.00
_cell.angle_gamma   90.00
#
_symmetry.space_group_name_H-M   'P 1'
#
loop_
_entity.id
_entity.type
_entity.pdbx_description
1 polymer ?
#
loop_
_entity_poly.entity_id
_entity_poly.type
_entity_poly.pdbx_seq_one_letter_code
_entity_poly.pdbx_strand_id
1 'polypeptide(L)'
;MKTLLLALLTATIAIPLVSAEPKQEKAKQAKWKITGQLEEACSCNAACPCWFVSKPTRPTCGGSQVLFIQKGNYGNVKLDGLAIANYAESPENQTMMDSFG
;
A
#
# COMPACT_ATOMS: atom_id res chain seq x y z
N MET A 1 -17.04 34.02 -57.71
CA MET A 1 -15.96 33.00 -57.68
C MET A 1 -14.65 33.76 -57.73
N LYS A 2 -13.77 33.81 -56.75
CA LYS A 2 -13.54 32.94 -55.60
C LYS A 2 -12.76 33.84 -54.62
N THR A 3 -13.42 34.26 -53.54
CA THR A 3 -12.80 34.57 -52.22
C THR A 3 -11.54 35.44 -52.25
N LEU A 4 -11.60 36.79 -52.16
CA LEU A 4 -11.83 37.55 -50.92
C LEU A 4 -11.31 36.80 -49.67
N LEU A 5 -9.99 36.64 -49.57
CA LEU A 5 -9.32 36.15 -48.36
C LEU A 5 -7.88 36.71 -48.32
N LEU A 6 -7.76 38.04 -48.40
CA LEU A 6 -6.55 38.76 -48.02
C LEU A 6 -6.92 39.73 -46.90
N ALA A 7 -6.12 39.70 -45.83
CA ALA A 7 -6.04 40.68 -44.75
C ALA A 7 -7.21 40.74 -43.73
N LEU A 8 -7.26 39.76 -42.82
CA LEU A 8 -7.70 40.02 -41.44
C LEU A 8 -6.63 39.48 -40.49
N LEU A 9 -5.68 40.36 -40.18
CA LEU A 9 -4.90 40.28 -38.94
C LEU A 9 -5.90 40.35 -37.78
N THR A 10 -6.27 39.22 -37.20
CA THR A 10 -6.82 39.19 -35.84
C THR A 10 -6.09 38.12 -35.06
N ALA A 11 -5.15 38.59 -34.26
CA ALA A 11 -4.44 37.93 -33.19
C ALA A 11 -5.10 36.63 -32.69
N THR A 12 -4.64 35.47 -33.18
CA THR A 12 -4.83 34.20 -32.48
C THR A 12 -3.81 34.14 -31.35
N ILE A 13 -4.18 34.83 -30.28
CA ILE A 13 -3.90 34.55 -28.86
C ILE A 13 -2.88 33.43 -28.67
N ALA A 14 -1.62 33.80 -28.43
CA ALA A 14 -0.73 32.96 -27.65
C ALA A 14 -1.34 32.84 -26.26
N ILE A 15 -2.20 31.84 -26.05
CA ILE A 15 -2.61 31.44 -24.70
C ILE A 15 -1.32 30.90 -24.10
N PRO A 16 -0.69 31.57 -23.11
CA PRO A 16 0.33 30.89 -22.37
C PRO A 16 -0.41 29.71 -21.73
N LEU A 17 -0.04 28.49 -22.12
CA LEU A 17 -0.24 27.31 -21.30
C LEU A 17 0.49 27.59 -20.00
N VAL A 18 -0.16 28.35 -19.12
CA VAL A 18 0.17 28.39 -17.70
C VAL A 18 -0.20 26.99 -17.24
N SER A 19 0.76 26.08 -17.35
CA SER A 19 0.75 24.85 -16.57
C SER A 19 0.74 25.28 -15.12
N ALA A 20 -0.45 25.38 -14.54
CA ALA A 20 -0.60 25.28 -13.11
C ALA A 20 -0.22 23.83 -12.76
N GLU A 21 1.07 23.56 -12.60
CA GLU A 21 1.52 22.33 -11.99
C GLU A 21 0.88 22.30 -10.60
N PRO A 22 0.08 21.27 -10.26
CA PRO A 22 -0.45 21.16 -8.92
C PRO A 22 0.76 21.13 -8.00
N LYS A 23 0.84 22.11 -7.09
CA LYS A 23 1.86 22.14 -6.05
C LYS A 23 1.62 20.90 -5.19
N GLN A 24 2.30 19.81 -5.52
CA GLN A 24 2.26 18.55 -4.77
C GLN A 24 2.92 18.84 -3.42
N GLU A 25 2.13 19.35 -2.50
CA GLU A 25 2.54 19.54 -1.12
C GLU A 25 2.74 18.14 -0.55
N LYS A 26 4.00 17.76 -0.34
CA LYS A 26 4.34 16.49 0.31
C LYS A 26 3.52 16.41 1.60
N ALA A 27 2.57 15.48 1.65
CA ALA A 27 1.84 15.19 2.87
C ALA A 27 2.87 14.95 3.98
N LYS A 28 2.76 15.73 5.06
CA LYS A 28 3.66 15.61 6.20
C LYS A 28 3.48 14.21 6.77
N GLN A 29 4.41 13.30 6.48
CA GLN A 29 4.32 11.93 6.95
C GLN A 29 4.27 11.94 8.48
N ALA A 30 3.19 11.40 9.04
CA ALA A 30 3.05 11.27 10.47
C ALA A 30 4.18 10.36 10.99
N LYS A 31 4.91 10.81 12.02
CA LYS A 31 5.88 9.96 12.69
C LYS A 31 5.13 8.76 13.30
N TRP A 32 5.57 7.56 12.97
CA TRP A 32 4.93 6.31 13.40
C TRP A 32 5.96 5.40 14.07
N LYS A 33 5.56 4.76 15.18
CA LYS A 33 6.32 3.69 15.82
C LYS A 33 5.39 2.84 16.68
N ILE A 34 5.62 1.53 16.71
CA ILE A 34 4.98 0.58 17.63
C ILE A 34 6.01 -0.38 18.22
N THR A 35 5.70 -0.94 19.40
CA THR A 35 6.48 -1.98 20.08
C THR A 35 5.50 -2.91 20.78
N GLY A 36 5.73 -4.22 20.70
CA GLY A 36 4.72 -5.21 21.10
C GLY A 36 5.18 -6.64 20.97
N GLN A 37 4.22 -7.57 20.98
CA GLN A 37 4.43 -8.99 20.64
C GLN A 37 3.70 -9.33 19.36
N LEU A 38 4.39 -10.04 18.47
CA LEU A 38 3.79 -10.68 17.31
C LEU A 38 3.58 -12.15 17.63
N GLU A 39 2.33 -12.59 17.58
CA GLU A 39 1.95 -14.00 17.63
C GLU A 39 1.48 -14.43 16.26
N GLU A 40 1.84 -15.64 15.87
CA GLU A 40 1.48 -16.19 14.58
C GLU A 40 1.14 -17.67 14.68
N ALA A 41 0.27 -18.12 13.78
CA ALA A 41 -0.06 -19.51 13.61
C ALA A 41 -0.37 -19.76 12.14
N CYS A 42 0.00 -20.93 11.64
CA CYS A 42 -0.29 -21.33 10.26
C CYS A 42 -0.81 -22.78 10.25
N SER A 43 -1.59 -23.13 9.24
CA SER A 43 -2.15 -24.48 9.09
C SER A 43 -1.12 -25.55 8.69
N CYS A 44 0.13 -25.17 8.42
CA CYS A 44 1.20 -26.09 8.02
C CYS A 44 1.77 -26.91 9.19
N ASN A 45 2.54 -27.95 8.88
CA ASN A 45 3.29 -28.69 9.88
C ASN A 45 4.30 -27.79 10.63
N ALA A 46 4.63 -28.18 11.86
CA ALA A 46 5.46 -27.39 12.77
C ALA A 46 6.87 -27.13 12.21
N ALA A 47 7.39 -25.95 12.60
CA ALA A 47 8.27 -25.08 11.80
C ALA A 47 7.61 -24.71 10.46
N CYS A 48 6.85 -23.60 10.46
CA CYS A 48 6.12 -23.17 9.27
C CYS A 48 7.12 -22.84 8.13
N PRO A 49 7.12 -23.60 7.01
CA PRO A 49 8.12 -23.45 5.96
C PRO A 49 8.07 -22.08 5.24
N CYS A 50 6.97 -21.36 5.38
CA CYS A 50 6.77 -20.04 4.78
C CYS A 50 7.75 -18.98 5.29
N TRP A 51 8.26 -19.10 6.53
CA TRP A 51 9.33 -18.25 7.06
C TRP A 51 10.62 -18.33 6.25
N PHE A 52 10.82 -19.45 5.58
CA PHE A 52 11.98 -19.75 4.76
C PHE A 52 11.64 -19.70 3.26
N VAL A 53 10.56 -18.99 2.90
CA VAL A 53 10.11 -18.80 1.50
C VAL A 53 9.83 -20.13 0.79
N SER A 54 9.50 -21.16 1.56
CA SER A 54 9.19 -22.49 1.05
C SER A 54 7.68 -22.69 0.91
N LYS A 55 7.30 -23.63 0.05
CA LYS A 55 5.88 -23.94 -0.21
C LYS A 55 5.17 -24.45 1.06
N PRO A 56 3.86 -24.21 1.17
CA PRO A 56 3.05 -24.80 2.23
C PRO A 56 3.11 -26.33 2.22
N THR A 57 2.93 -26.94 3.40
CA THR A 57 2.84 -28.41 3.54
C THR A 57 1.46 -29.00 3.18
N ARG A 58 0.53 -28.12 2.78
CA ARG A 58 -0.85 -28.41 2.38
C ARG A 58 -1.13 -27.68 1.05
N PRO A 59 -2.24 -27.96 0.35
CA PRO A 59 -2.57 -27.25 -0.90
C PRO A 59 -2.56 -25.73 -0.76
N THR A 60 -3.09 -25.21 0.36
CA THR A 60 -3.05 -23.80 0.76
C THR A 60 -2.46 -23.63 2.17
N CYS A 61 -1.93 -22.45 2.47
CA CYS A 61 -1.57 -22.04 3.82
C CYS A 61 -2.60 -21.06 4.36
N GLY A 62 -3.31 -21.42 5.43
CA GLY A 62 -4.13 -20.49 6.21
C GLY A 62 -3.31 -19.97 7.38
N GLY A 63 -2.89 -18.71 7.32
CA GLY A 63 -2.02 -18.08 8.31
C GLY A 63 -2.73 -16.94 9.04
N SER A 64 -2.56 -16.88 10.35
CA SER A 64 -2.98 -15.75 11.18
C SER A 64 -1.78 -15.10 11.85
N GLN A 65 -1.79 -13.77 11.95
CA GLN A 65 -0.84 -12.99 12.72
C GLN A 65 -1.60 -12.01 13.60
N VAL A 66 -1.18 -11.87 14.85
CA VAL A 66 -1.74 -10.92 15.81
C VAL A 66 -0.61 -10.11 16.41
N LEU A 67 -0.67 -8.79 16.24
CA LEU A 67 0.25 -7.86 16.84
C LEU A 67 -0.41 -7.17 18.03
N PHE A 68 0.04 -7.51 19.23
CA PHE A 68 -0.37 -6.85 20.47
C PHE A 68 0.51 -5.63 20.73
N ILE A 69 -0.04 -4.43 20.56
CA ILE A 69 0.69 -3.17 20.69
C ILE A 69 0.79 -2.79 22.17
N GLN A 70 1.99 -2.91 22.75
CA GLN A 70 2.25 -2.47 24.12
C GLN A 70 2.47 -0.95 24.19
N LYS A 71 3.18 -0.40 23.20
CA LYS A 71 3.45 1.03 23.07
C LYS A 71 3.38 1.44 21.61
N GLY A 72 2.68 2.51 21.28
CA GLY A 72 2.58 2.96 19.89
C GLY A 72 1.98 4.34 19.66
N ASN A 73 2.40 4.98 18.56
CA ASN A 73 1.84 6.26 18.13
C ASN A 73 1.82 6.40 16.60
N TYR A 74 0.75 7.03 16.10
CA TYR A 74 0.65 7.58 14.74
C TYR A 74 0.46 9.10 14.82
N GLY A 75 1.54 9.87 14.67
CA GLY A 75 1.51 11.30 14.98
C GLY A 75 1.06 11.52 16.42
N ASN A 76 -0.10 12.13 16.60
CA ASN A 76 -0.70 12.40 17.92
C ASN A 76 -1.69 11.32 18.38
N VAL A 77 -1.96 10.29 17.57
CA VAL A 77 -2.88 9.20 17.91
C VAL A 77 -2.14 8.13 18.71
N LYS A 78 -2.65 7.79 19.90
CA LYS A 78 -2.13 6.72 20.75
C LYS A 78 -2.68 5.36 20.34
N LEU A 79 -1.83 4.34 20.37
CA LEU A 79 -2.19 2.97 19.97
C LEU A 79 -1.88 1.93 21.07
N ASP A 80 -1.43 2.40 22.23
CA ASP A 80 -1.14 1.56 23.39
C ASP A 80 -2.36 0.69 23.73
N GLY A 81 -2.14 -0.61 23.89
CA GLY A 81 -3.18 -1.59 24.26
C GLY A 81 -4.06 -2.07 23.11
N LEU A 82 -3.88 -1.57 21.89
CA LEU A 82 -4.58 -2.10 20.71
C LEU A 82 -3.95 -3.40 20.22
N ALA A 83 -4.75 -4.21 19.52
CA ALA A 83 -4.29 -5.38 18.81
C ALA A 83 -4.70 -5.30 17.32
N ILE A 84 -3.82 -5.75 16.44
CA ILE A 84 -4.09 -5.92 15.01
C ILE A 84 -4.07 -7.41 14.74
N ALA A 85 -5.14 -7.95 14.20
CA ALA A 85 -5.21 -9.34 13.78
C ALA A 85 -5.44 -9.39 12.27
N ASN A 86 -4.67 -10.23 11.58
CA ASN A 86 -4.88 -10.55 10.18
C ASN A 86 -4.95 -12.06 10.00
N TYR A 87 -5.76 -12.46 9.03
CA TYR A 87 -5.78 -13.80 8.48
C TYR A 87 -5.60 -13.69 6.97
N ALA A 88 -4.78 -14.58 6.42
CA ALA A 88 -4.57 -14.71 4.99
C ALA A 88 -4.60 -16.19 4.61
N GLU A 89 -5.07 -16.46 3.41
CA GLU A 89 -4.96 -17.78 2.79
C GLU A 89 -4.14 -17.64 1.50
N SER A 90 -3.15 -18.50 1.33
CA SER A 90 -2.37 -18.51 0.09
C SER A 90 -3.15 -19.13 -1.06
N PRO A 91 -2.95 -18.67 -2.31
CA PRO A 91 -3.37 -19.44 -3.47
C PRO A 91 -2.74 -20.84 -3.45
N GLU A 92 -3.40 -21.78 -4.12
CA GLU A 92 -2.87 -23.13 -4.23
C GLU A 92 -1.49 -23.14 -4.89
N ASN A 93 -0.59 -23.97 -4.35
CA ASN A 93 0.76 -24.19 -4.89
C ASN A 93 1.69 -22.96 -4.94
N GLN A 94 1.30 -21.83 -4.34
CA GLN A 94 2.09 -20.61 -4.22
C GLN A 94 2.66 -20.46 -2.81
N THR A 95 3.62 -19.55 -2.64
CA THR A 95 4.15 -19.24 -1.31
C THR A 95 3.20 -18.28 -0.58
N MET A 96 3.27 -18.26 0.75
CA MET A 96 2.50 -17.30 1.53
C MET A 96 2.92 -15.85 1.23
N MET A 97 4.19 -15.63 0.91
CA MET A 97 4.72 -14.31 0.57
C MET A 97 4.11 -13.77 -0.73
N ASP A 98 3.72 -14.64 -1.66
CA ASP A 98 3.03 -14.23 -2.89
C ASP A 98 1.59 -13.74 -2.63
N SER A 99 1.05 -13.97 -1.43
CA SER A 99 -0.33 -13.62 -1.07
C SER A 99 -0.43 -12.36 -0.21
N PHE A 100 0.64 -12.04 0.53
CA PHE A 100 0.81 -10.71 1.13
C PHE A 100 1.39 -9.81 0.03
N GLY A 101 0.49 -9.15 -0.72
CA GLY A 101 0.82 -8.39 -1.94
C GLY A 101 2.01 -7.44 -1.87
#